data_AF-A0A8T7BZQ1-F1
#
_entry.id   AF-A0A8T7BZQ1-F1
#
_cell.length_a   1.000
_cell.length_b   1.000
_cell.length_c   1.000
_cell.angle_alpha   90.00
_cell.angle_beta   90.00
_cell.angle_gamma   90.00
#
_symmetry.space_group_name_H-M   'P 1'
#
loop_
_entity.id
_entity.type
_entity.pdbx_description
1 polymer ?
#
loop_
_entity_poly.entity_id
_entity_poly.type
_entity_poly.pdbx_seq_one_letter_code
_entity_poly.pdbx_strand_id
1 'polypeptide(L)'
;MFKNFLQSITHNGLSLIGTALTLASLVLIVSLFFMEQLGLEGGPYLGILTYLILPMIFVAGLILIPVGALLYRRKLRRQPGNEQLQRLPVFDLNIA
;
A
#
# COMPACT_ATOMS: atom_id res chain seq x y z
N MET A 1 -1.99 15.60 -9.87
CA MET A 1 -1.94 15.17 -8.45
C MET A 1 -1.75 13.65 -8.30
N PHE A 2 -2.53 12.81 -9.00
CA PHE A 2 -2.42 11.34 -8.96
C PHE A 2 -1.06 10.75 -9.36
N LYS A 3 -0.38 11.32 -10.38
CA LYS A 3 0.94 10.82 -10.85
C LYS A 3 2.00 10.84 -9.74
N ASN A 4 1.99 11.88 -8.90
CA ASN A 4 2.94 12.03 -7.79
C ASN A 4 2.62 11.08 -6.62
N PHE A 5 1.35 10.65 -6.49
CA PHE A 5 0.92 9.70 -5.47
C PHE A 5 1.36 8.28 -5.83
N LEU A 6 1.14 7.87 -7.09
CA LEU A 6 1.65 6.60 -7.64
C LEU A 6 3.18 6.51 -7.56
N GLN A 7 3.89 7.60 -7.85
CA GLN A 7 5.35 7.65 -7.75
C GLN A 7 5.85 7.55 -6.30
N SER A 8 5.08 8.04 -5.31
CA SER A 8 5.43 7.87 -3.89
C SER A 8 5.12 6.47 -3.37
N ILE A 9 4.12 5.79 -3.93
CA ILE A 9 3.82 4.40 -3.59
C ILE A 9 4.99 3.52 -4.04
N THR A 10 5.50 3.70 -5.26
CA THR A 10 6.60 2.88 -5.79
C THR A 10 7.97 3.18 -5.18
N HIS A 11 8.23 4.40 -4.70
CA HIS A 11 9.53 4.77 -4.11
C HIS A 11 9.64 4.57 -2.59
N ASN A 12 8.54 4.30 -1.88
CA ASN A 12 8.54 4.20 -0.43
C ASN A 12 8.07 2.82 0.06
N GLY A 13 8.99 2.05 0.63
CA GLY A 13 8.74 0.68 1.10
C GLY A 13 7.54 0.56 2.07
N LEU A 14 7.29 1.58 2.90
CA LEU A 14 6.15 1.58 3.82
C LEU A 14 4.79 1.68 3.08
N SER A 15 4.74 2.44 1.99
CA SER A 15 3.53 2.54 1.17
C SER A 15 3.29 1.28 0.33
N LEU A 16 4.37 0.61 -0.11
CA LEU A 16 4.29 -0.69 -0.76
C LEU A 16 3.72 -1.76 0.18
N ILE A 17 4.21 -1.82 1.41
CA ILE A 17 3.69 -2.74 2.43
C ILE A 17 2.21 -2.46 2.69
N GLY A 18 1.82 -1.19 2.86
CA GLY A 18 0.42 -0.82 3.05
C GLY A 18 -0.47 -1.23 1.87
N THR A 19 0.02 -1.05 0.65
CA THR A 19 -0.70 -1.45 -0.56
C THR A 19 -0.84 -2.97 -0.65
N ALA A 20 0.24 -3.72 -0.43
CA ALA A 20 0.23 -5.18 -0.45
C ALA A 20 -0.72 -5.75 0.61
N LEU A 21 -0.69 -5.19 1.83
CA LEU A 21 -1.58 -5.60 2.92
C LEU A 21 -3.04 -5.34 2.58
N THR A 22 -3.36 -4.14 2.07
CA THR A 22 -4.71 -3.77 1.64
C THR A 22 -5.23 -4.70 0.56
N LEU A 23 -4.42 -5.01 -0.45
CA LEU A 23 -4.81 -5.89 -1.55
C LEU A 23 -5.03 -7.33 -1.06
N ALA A 24 -4.10 -7.85 -0.25
CA ALA A 24 -4.20 -9.19 0.31
C ALA A 24 -5.44 -9.34 1.18
N SER A 25 -5.70 -8.40 2.09
CA SER A 25 -6.90 -8.41 2.92
C SER A 25 -8.18 -8.34 2.09
N LEU A 26 -8.23 -7.49 1.05
CA LEU A 26 -9.39 -7.40 0.16
C LEU A 26 -9.69 -8.72 -0.55
N VAL A 27 -8.66 -9.36 -1.11
CA VAL A 27 -8.79 -10.65 -1.80
C VAL A 27 -9.29 -11.71 -0.81
N LEU A 28 -8.75 -11.76 0.40
CA LEU A 28 -9.21 -12.71 1.42
C LEU A 28 -10.65 -12.46 1.86
N ILE A 29 -11.06 -11.20 2.11
CA ILE A 29 -12.44 -10.87 2.48
C ILE A 29 -13.40 -11.34 1.41
N VAL A 30 -13.13 -11.01 0.14
CA VAL A 30 -13.98 -11.41 -0.99
C VAL A 30 -14.04 -12.93 -1.10
N SER A 31 -12.91 -13.61 -1.00
CA SER A 31 -12.85 -15.08 -1.13
C SER A 31 -13.66 -15.77 -0.03
N LEU A 32 -13.47 -15.36 1.23
CA LEU A 32 -14.18 -15.93 2.37
C LEU A 32 -15.68 -15.61 2.33
N PHE A 33 -16.05 -14.39 1.93
CA PHE A 33 -17.45 -14.03 1.73
C PHE A 33 -18.12 -14.93 0.70
N PHE A 34 -17.48 -15.16 -0.45
CA PHE A 34 -18.02 -16.08 -1.47
C PHE A 34 -18.07 -17.53 -0.98
N MET A 35 -17.09 -17.99 -0.20
CA MET A 35 -17.11 -19.33 0.39
C MET A 35 -18.31 -19.52 1.33
N GLU A 36 -18.62 -18.53 2.17
CA GLU A 36 -19.81 -18.56 3.04
C GLU A 36 -21.10 -18.62 2.22
N GLN A 37 -21.19 -17.87 1.12
CA GLN A 37 -22.34 -17.93 0.20
C GLN A 37 -22.51 -19.30 -0.47
N LEU A 38 -21.44 -20.09 -0.59
CA LEU A 38 -21.46 -21.45 -1.14
C LEU A 38 -21.79 -22.52 -0.09
N GLY A 39 -22.07 -22.13 1.16
CA GLY A 39 -22.41 -23.04 2.25
C GLY A 39 -21.20 -23.69 2.93
N LEU A 40 -19.99 -23.16 2.71
CA LEU A 40 -18.79 -23.59 3.45
C LEU A 40 -18.76 -22.89 4.81
N GLU A 41 -19.55 -23.42 5.75
CA GLU A 41 -19.62 -22.87 7.10
C GLU A 41 -18.37 -23.19 7.90
N GLY A 42 -17.64 -22.14 8.27
CA GLY A 42 -16.40 -22.21 9.02
C GLY A 42 -16.52 -22.15 10.54
N GLY A 43 -17.76 -22.16 11.05
CA GLY A 43 -18.06 -21.88 12.45
C GLY A 43 -17.80 -20.42 12.86
N PRO A 44 -17.99 -20.10 14.16
CA PRO A 44 -17.95 -18.71 14.66
C PRO A 44 -16.61 -17.99 14.43
N TYR A 45 -15.51 -18.73 14.37
CA TYR A 45 -14.17 -18.16 14.18
C TYR A 45 -13.97 -17.60 12.79
N LEU A 46 -14.54 -18.25 11.77
CA LEU A 46 -14.42 -17.77 10.39
C LEU A 46 -15.20 -16.46 10.21
N GLY A 47 -16.38 -16.35 10.82
CA GLY A 47 -17.12 -15.07 10.85
C GLY A 47 -16.34 -13.94 11.52
N ILE A 48 -15.74 -14.19 12.70
CA ILE A 48 -14.91 -13.17 13.39
C ILE A 48 -13.72 -12.75 12.51
N LEU A 49 -13.07 -13.71 11.85
CA LEU A 49 -11.93 -13.44 10.99
C LEU A 49 -12.35 -12.61 9.77
N THR A 50 -13.38 -13.04 9.04
CA THR A 50 -13.88 -12.40 7.80
C THR A 50 -14.48 -11.02 8.03
N TYR A 51 -15.27 -10.84 9.10
CA TYR A 51 -16.06 -9.63 9.33
C TYR A 51 -15.44 -8.64 10.33
N LEU A 52 -14.39 -9.03 11.05
CA LEU A 52 -13.79 -8.20 12.11
C LEU A 52 -12.28 -8.03 11.92
N ILE A 53 -11.53 -9.14 11.88
CA ILE A 53 -10.06 -9.09 11.82
C ILE A 53 -9.58 -8.58 10.45
N LEU A 54 -10.02 -9.21 9.35
CA LEU A 54 -9.59 -8.82 8.01
C LEU A 54 -9.97 -7.37 7.66
N PRO A 55 -11.19 -6.88 7.99
CA PRO A 55 -11.54 -5.48 7.80
C PRO A 55 -10.65 -4.51 8.59
N MET A 56 -10.28 -4.85 9.83
CA MET A 56 -9.31 -4.04 10.60
C MET A 56 -7.95 -3.98 9.91
N ILE A 57 -7.44 -5.10 9.39
CA ILE A 57 -6.17 -5.15 8.65
C ILE A 57 -6.28 -4.33 7.35
N PHE A 58 -7.40 -4.43 6.64
CA PHE A 58 -7.65 -3.66 5.42
C PHE A 58 -7.61 -2.15 5.70
N VAL A 59 -8.30 -1.69 6.74
CA VAL A 59 -8.29 -0.26 7.14
C VAL A 59 -6.89 0.17 7.59
N ALA A 60 -6.18 -0.66 8.36
CA ALA A 60 -4.81 -0.36 8.78
C ALA A 60 -3.86 -0.25 7.59
N GLY A 61 -3.96 -1.14 6.60
CA GLY A 61 -3.23 -1.08 5.34
C GLY A 61 -3.54 0.20 4.57
N LEU A 62 -4.82 0.57 4.49
CA LEU A 62 -5.26 1.80 3.81
C LEU A 62 -4.70 3.05 4.48
N ILE A 63 -4.59 3.08 5.81
CA ILE A 63 -3.97 4.18 6.58
C ILE A 63 -2.45 4.20 6.39
N LEU A 64 -1.82 3.03 6.23
CA LEU A 64 -0.37 2.94 6.06
C LEU A 64 0.10 3.56 4.74
N ILE A 65 -0.73 3.54 3.69
CA ILE A 65 -0.45 4.14 2.39
C ILE A 65 -0.21 5.67 2.48
N PRO A 66 -1.17 6.51 2.95
CA PRO A 66 -0.96 7.94 3.09
C PRO A 66 0.08 8.28 4.16
N VAL A 67 0.17 7.50 5.24
CA VAL A 67 1.22 7.70 6.27
C VAL A 67 2.61 7.51 5.66
N GLY A 68 2.81 6.46 4.86
CA GLY A 68 4.04 6.25 4.11
C GLY A 68 4.38 7.43 3.20
N ALA A 69 3.41 7.91 2.42
CA ALA A 69 3.61 9.05 1.53
C ALA A 69 3.94 10.35 2.29
N LEU A 70 3.30 10.60 3.43
CA LEU A 70 3.56 11.79 4.26
C LEU A 70 4.94 11.75 4.94
N LEU A 71 5.35 10.59 5.45
CA LEU A 71 6.67 10.40 6.04
C LEU A 71 7.78 10.55 5.00
N TYR A 72 7.58 10.04 3.78
CA TYR A 72 8.51 10.22 2.67
C TYR A 72 8.68 11.70 2.33
N ARG A 73 7.58 12.47 2.24
CA ARG A 73 7.62 13.91 2.02
C ARG A 73 8.32 14.68 3.14
N ARG A 74 8.12 14.29 4.41
CA ARG A 74 8.83 14.90 5.55
C ARG A 74 10.32 14.60 5.53
N LYS A 75 10.74 13.39 5.13
CA LYS A 75 12.14 13.00 5.00
C LYS A 75 12.85 13.83 3.92
N LEU A 76 12.19 14.03 2.78
CA LEU A 76 12.72 14.85 1.68
C LEU A 76 12.93 16.32 2.08
N ARG A 77 12.04 16.89 2.90
CA ARG A 77 12.17 18.28 3.39
C ARG A 77 13.25 18.48 4.46
N ARG A 78 13.75 17.42 5.09
CA ARG A 78 14.77 17.48 6.16
C ARG A 78 16.21 17.31 5.66
N GLN A 79 16.42 17.02 4.38
CA GLN A 79 17.76 16.95 3.77
C GLN A 79 17.91 18.05 2.70
N PRO A 80 18.32 19.28 3.06
CA PRO A 80 18.45 20.41 2.13
C PRO A 80 19.67 20.31 1.17
N GLY A 81 20.31 19.16 1.06
CA GLY A 81 21.50 18.96 0.21
C GLY A 81 21.43 17.76 -0.73
N ASN A 82 20.27 17.11 -0.85
CA ASN A 82 20.08 15.93 -1.70
C ASN A 82 19.00 16.18 -2.76
N GLU A 83 19.12 17.32 -3.45
CA GLU A 83 18.32 17.71 -4.62
C GLU A 83 18.48 16.74 -5.82
N GLN A 84 19.33 15.71 -5.70
CA GLN A 84 19.67 14.79 -6.78
C GLN A 84 18.68 13.64 -7.02
N LEU A 85 17.63 13.46 -6.21
CA LEU A 85 16.64 12.38 -6.43
C LEU A 85 15.32 12.84 -7.08
N GLN A 86 15.26 14.08 -7.58
CA GLN A 86 14.10 14.61 -8.29
C GLN A 86 14.44 15.21 -9.66
N ARG A 87 15.34 14.57 -10.40
CA ARG A 87 15.30 14.59 -11.88
C ARG A 87 15.26 13.13 -12.34
N LEU A 88 14.39 12.85 -13.29
CA LEU A 88 14.45 11.61 -14.08
C LEU A 88 15.91 11.32 -14.47
N PRO A 89 16.36 10.06 -14.52
CA PRO A 89 17.69 9.76 -15.04
C PRO A 89 17.75 10.27 -16.49
N VAL A 90 18.49 11.36 -16.69
CA VAL A 90 18.80 11.84 -18.04
C VAL A 90 19.94 10.95 -18.50
N PHE A 91 19.61 9.95 -19.31
CA PHE A 91 20.60 9.17 -20.02
C PHE A 91 21.22 10.08 -21.07
N ASP A 92 22.44 10.55 -20.81
CA ASP A 92 23.21 11.30 -21.79
C ASP A 92 23.75 10.31 -22.84
N LEU A 93 23.15 10.33 -24.02
CA LEU A 93 23.56 9.51 -25.16
C LEU A 93 24.64 10.20 -26.01
N ASN A 94 25.14 11.36 -25.57
CA ASN A 94 26.20 12.10 -26.24
C ASN A 94 27.59 11.71 -25.71
N ILE A 95 27.89 10.42 -25.78
CA ILE A 95 29.27 9.96 -25.78
C ILE A 95 29.67 9.75 -27.25
N ALA A 96 30.73 10.46 -27.63
CA ALA A 96 31.26 10.61 -28.98
C ALA A 96 31.59 9.29 -29.69
#